data_AF-S8E2G7-F1
#
_entry.id   AF-S8E2G7-F1
#
_cell.length_a   1.000
_cell.length_b   1.000
_cell.length_c   1.000
_cell.angle_alpha   90.00
_cell.angle_beta   90.00
_cell.angle_gamma   90.00
#
_symmetry.space_group_name_H-M   'P 1'
#
loop_
_entity.id
_entity.type
_entity.pdbx_description
1 polymer ?
#
loop_
_entity_poly.entity_id
_entity_poly.type
_entity_poly.pdbx_seq_one_letter_code
_entity_poly.pdbx_strand_id
1 'polypeptide(L)'
;ECQAQVINFPGATYKKFVTSSEAQDWIASHSKGKAPASAGPSAPWPTPPATASRASAPPSTRPIANLPTSPSRVPARPRPPTEPPAPEPAGTTPKKRKRELAGQPVADESAWQIVYSDGACKGNGRVGSVAGVGVWWGHDDERNLAERCPGVQTNNRAELIAIVRVLETMPHDKHPLLIRTDSQYSINCFQTWLPGWEARNWRNSKGEPVKNKELIQYLSALIDRRALEGQKVRLEYVRGHSGEPGNEGADLLANIGATRPELPERDWTALCRALQRAPVVDPECARFVGPEVVVPPEEKQEFVESSQKLFSVDLDVPIEGAELEVSRSSEGSWPCLI
;
A
#
# COMPACT_ATOMS: atom_id res chain seq x y z
N GLU A 1 13.75 -4.74 -26.06
CA GLU A 1 12.77 -4.50 -27.15
C GLU A 1 12.21 -5.79 -27.75
N CYS A 2 13.00 -6.69 -28.34
CA CYS A 2 12.49 -7.83 -29.12
C CYS A 2 11.40 -8.69 -28.46
N GLN A 3 11.42 -8.86 -27.13
CA GLN A 3 10.36 -9.56 -26.38
C GLN A 3 8.97 -8.92 -26.54
N ALA A 4 8.89 -7.59 -26.61
CA ALA A 4 7.64 -6.85 -26.76
C ALA A 4 7.07 -6.96 -28.20
N GLN A 5 7.93 -7.18 -29.19
CA GLN A 5 7.53 -7.32 -30.59
C GLN A 5 6.80 -8.64 -30.88
N VAL A 6 7.08 -9.69 -30.10
CA VAL A 6 6.49 -11.04 -30.29
C VAL A 6 5.31 -11.35 -29.37
N ILE A 7 5.06 -10.56 -28.34
CA ILE A 7 4.12 -10.91 -27.25
C ILE A 7 2.64 -11.00 -27.68
N ASN A 8 2.28 -10.36 -28.80
CA ASN A 8 0.91 -10.36 -29.35
C ASN A 8 0.70 -11.39 -30.48
N PHE A 9 1.70 -12.20 -30.83
CA PHE A 9 1.61 -13.18 -31.92
C PHE A 9 1.36 -14.59 -31.36
N PRO A 10 0.16 -15.19 -31.56
CA PRO A 10 -0.16 -16.49 -31.00
C PRO A 10 0.76 -17.59 -31.58
N GLY A 11 1.47 -18.28 -30.68
CA GLY A 11 2.46 -19.31 -31.03
C GLY A 11 3.91 -18.81 -31.15
N ALA A 12 4.16 -17.50 -31.05
CA ALA A 12 5.53 -16.99 -30.96
C ALA A 12 6.13 -17.31 -29.57
N THR A 13 7.41 -17.71 -29.56
CA THR A 13 8.17 -17.97 -28.33
C THR A 13 9.43 -17.12 -28.29
N TYR A 14 9.78 -16.60 -27.12
CA TYR A 14 10.93 -15.73 -26.93
C TYR A 14 11.97 -16.37 -26.01
N LYS A 15 13.23 -16.36 -26.46
CA LYS A 15 14.38 -16.80 -25.67
C LYS A 15 15.56 -15.86 -25.93
N LYS A 16 16.34 -15.57 -24.89
CA LYS A 16 17.62 -14.85 -24.98
C LYS A 16 18.77 -15.85 -25.09
N PHE A 17 19.81 -15.45 -25.81
CA PHE A 17 21.05 -16.19 -26.02
C PHE A 17 22.23 -15.26 -25.72
N VAL A 18 23.38 -15.83 -25.35
CA VAL A 18 24.60 -15.06 -25.07
C VAL A 18 25.41 -14.88 -26.36
N THR A 19 25.30 -15.84 -27.28
CA THR A 19 25.98 -15.83 -28.58
C THR A 19 25.01 -16.04 -29.76
N SER A 20 25.44 -15.65 -30.96
CA SER A 20 24.66 -15.86 -32.19
C SER A 20 24.51 -17.35 -32.56
N SER A 21 25.51 -18.18 -32.24
CA SER A 21 25.48 -19.63 -32.54
C SER A 21 24.36 -20.33 -31.77
N GLU A 22 24.25 -20.10 -30.46
CA GLU A 22 23.21 -20.71 -29.63
C GLU A 22 21.78 -20.38 -30.13
N ALA A 23 21.60 -19.17 -30.68
CA ALA A 23 20.35 -18.74 -31.28
C ALA A 23 20.05 -19.52 -32.58
N GLN A 24 21.06 -19.72 -33.43
CA GLN A 24 20.95 -20.50 -34.66
C GLN A 24 20.66 -21.99 -34.36
N ASP A 25 21.33 -22.59 -33.39
CA ASP A 25 21.09 -23.98 -32.95
C ASP A 25 19.68 -24.16 -32.36
N TRP A 26 19.18 -23.16 -31.63
CA TRP A 26 17.81 -23.16 -31.13
C TRP A 26 16.78 -23.06 -32.27
N ILE A 27 17.01 -22.20 -33.27
CA ILE A 27 16.17 -22.13 -34.47
C ILE A 27 16.22 -23.45 -35.24
N ALA A 28 17.40 -24.04 -35.48
CA ALA A 28 17.57 -25.30 -36.22
C ALA A 28 16.92 -26.51 -35.52
N SER A 29 16.87 -26.52 -34.18
CA SER A 29 16.17 -27.55 -33.41
C SER A 29 14.64 -27.35 -33.38
N HIS A 30 14.15 -26.10 -33.33
CA HIS A 30 12.71 -25.80 -33.17
C HIS A 30 11.96 -25.61 -34.50
N SER A 31 12.66 -25.48 -35.63
CA SER A 31 12.09 -25.33 -36.98
C SER A 31 11.74 -26.66 -37.68
N LYS A 32 12.03 -27.81 -37.08
CA LYS A 32 11.66 -29.15 -37.59
C LYS A 32 10.15 -29.43 -37.48
N GLY A 33 9.35 -28.61 -38.15
CA GLY A 33 7.89 -28.65 -38.08
C GLY A 33 7.13 -27.78 -39.10
N LYS A 34 7.80 -27.02 -39.98
CA LYS A 34 7.14 -26.32 -41.10
C LYS A 34 8.11 -25.97 -42.24
N ALA A 35 7.69 -26.20 -43.47
CA ALA A 35 8.42 -25.74 -44.66
C ALA A 35 8.19 -24.23 -44.91
N PRO A 36 9.16 -23.50 -45.48
CA PRO A 36 9.04 -22.06 -45.73
C PRO A 36 8.27 -21.74 -47.02
N ALA A 37 7.55 -20.62 -47.03
CA ALA A 37 7.08 -19.95 -48.23
C ALA A 37 7.89 -18.66 -48.43
N SER A 38 8.23 -18.32 -49.68
CA SER A 38 9.07 -17.19 -50.06
C SER A 38 8.32 -15.85 -50.09
N ALA A 39 9.05 -14.74 -50.26
CA ALA A 39 8.59 -13.41 -49.85
C ALA A 39 8.32 -12.39 -50.98
N GLY A 40 7.33 -11.52 -50.72
CA GLY A 40 7.16 -10.17 -51.31
C GLY A 40 6.39 -10.08 -52.64
N PRO A 41 6.08 -8.85 -53.12
CA PRO A 41 5.95 -7.58 -52.37
C PRO A 41 4.74 -6.70 -52.79
N SER A 42 4.59 -5.53 -52.14
CA SER A 42 3.79 -4.35 -52.57
C SER A 42 2.29 -4.27 -52.23
N ALA A 43 1.77 -3.02 -52.25
CA ALA A 43 0.39 -2.57 -51.96
C ALA A 43 -0.40 -2.31 -53.29
N PRO A 44 -1.68 -1.81 -53.33
CA PRO A 44 -2.51 -1.22 -52.28
C PRO A 44 -3.99 -1.72 -52.23
N TRP A 45 -4.86 -1.00 -51.51
CA TRP A 45 -6.31 -1.29 -51.36
C TRP A 45 -7.13 -1.05 -52.64
N PRO A 46 -8.25 -1.76 -52.82
CA PRO A 46 -9.51 -1.05 -53.07
C PRO A 46 -10.76 -1.62 -52.33
N THR A 47 -11.92 -1.03 -52.63
CA THR A 47 -13.23 -1.13 -51.95
C THR A 47 -14.08 -2.37 -52.26
N PRO A 48 -15.13 -2.67 -51.44
CA PRO A 48 -16.07 -3.77 -51.70
C PRO A 48 -17.23 -3.40 -52.64
N PRO A 49 -17.91 -4.41 -53.20
CA PRO A 49 -19.34 -4.34 -53.52
C PRO A 49 -20.15 -5.45 -52.81
N ALA A 50 -21.47 -5.46 -53.02
CA ALA A 50 -22.43 -6.29 -52.28
C ALA A 50 -23.29 -7.19 -53.21
N THR A 51 -24.38 -7.73 -52.63
CA THR A 51 -25.62 -8.28 -53.26
C THR A 51 -25.72 -9.78 -53.65
N ALA A 52 -26.75 -10.39 -53.05
CA ALA A 52 -27.83 -11.19 -53.66
C ALA A 52 -27.62 -12.64 -54.16
N SER A 53 -28.21 -13.57 -53.39
CA SER A 53 -29.32 -14.47 -53.79
C SER A 53 -29.38 -15.13 -55.18
N ARG A 54 -29.45 -16.49 -55.22
CA ARG A 54 -30.63 -17.32 -55.57
C ARG A 54 -30.23 -18.82 -55.52
N ALA A 55 -30.62 -19.63 -54.53
CA ALA A 55 -31.93 -20.25 -54.28
C ALA A 55 -32.39 -21.29 -55.33
N SER A 56 -32.58 -22.54 -54.87
CA SER A 56 -33.38 -23.63 -55.46
C SER A 56 -33.90 -24.52 -54.30
N ALA A 57 -35.05 -25.18 -54.48
CA ALA A 57 -35.78 -25.87 -53.39
C ALA A 57 -36.50 -27.14 -53.91
N PRO A 58 -37.72 -27.50 -53.44
CA PRO A 58 -38.09 -28.43 -52.35
C PRO A 58 -38.69 -29.74 -52.95
N PRO A 59 -39.65 -30.51 -52.36
CA PRO A 59 -40.24 -30.60 -51.01
C PRO A 59 -39.92 -31.97 -50.34
N SER A 60 -40.60 -32.55 -49.34
CA SER A 60 -41.88 -32.33 -48.62
C SER A 60 -41.76 -32.97 -47.20
N THR A 61 -42.70 -33.03 -46.25
CA THR A 61 -44.18 -32.84 -46.20
C THR A 61 -44.63 -32.04 -44.94
N ARG A 62 -45.95 -32.02 -44.68
CA ARG A 62 -46.72 -31.52 -43.51
C ARG A 62 -47.98 -32.42 -43.37
N PRO A 63 -48.75 -32.51 -42.24
CA PRO A 63 -49.46 -31.43 -41.50
C PRO A 63 -49.20 -31.39 -39.96
N ILE A 64 -49.37 -30.28 -39.20
CA ILE A 64 -50.59 -29.54 -38.72
C ILE A 64 -51.40 -30.42 -37.73
N ALA A 65 -51.74 -30.02 -36.47
CA ALA A 65 -52.48 -28.80 -36.04
C ALA A 65 -52.14 -28.23 -34.63
N ASN A 66 -52.97 -27.29 -34.13
CA ASN A 66 -52.74 -26.41 -32.97
C ASN A 66 -53.52 -26.78 -31.67
N LEU A 67 -53.20 -26.03 -30.59
CA LEU A 67 -53.97 -25.75 -29.36
C LEU A 67 -55.48 -25.40 -29.58
N PRO A 68 -56.34 -25.26 -28.51
CA PRO A 68 -56.15 -25.49 -27.06
C PRO A 68 -57.28 -26.33 -26.39
N THR A 69 -57.22 -26.58 -25.06
CA THR A 69 -58.30 -26.31 -24.06
C THR A 69 -57.93 -26.76 -22.63
N SER A 70 -58.69 -26.30 -21.63
CA SER A 70 -58.74 -26.77 -20.23
C SER A 70 -60.21 -26.81 -19.80
N PRO A 71 -60.62 -27.63 -18.80
CA PRO A 71 -60.98 -27.01 -17.52
C PRO A 71 -60.85 -27.89 -16.24
N SER A 72 -60.95 -27.21 -15.09
CA SER A 72 -61.45 -27.69 -13.78
C SER A 72 -60.64 -28.67 -12.91
N ARG A 73 -60.85 -28.73 -11.58
CA ARG A 73 -61.25 -27.72 -10.56
C ARG A 73 -61.18 -28.36 -9.16
N VAL A 74 -60.49 -27.75 -8.20
CA VAL A 74 -60.70 -28.01 -6.75
C VAL A 74 -60.62 -26.67 -5.99
N PRO A 75 -61.61 -26.29 -5.16
CA PRO A 75 -61.62 -24.99 -4.47
C PRO A 75 -60.92 -25.03 -3.10
N ALA A 76 -60.14 -24.00 -2.78
CA ALA A 76 -59.58 -23.78 -1.45
C ALA A 76 -60.44 -22.80 -0.62
N ARG A 77 -60.41 -22.96 0.72
CA ARG A 77 -61.18 -22.15 1.68
C ARG A 77 -60.41 -20.87 2.06
N PRO A 78 -61.03 -19.68 2.05
CA PRO A 78 -60.35 -18.44 2.45
C PRO A 78 -60.07 -18.40 3.96
N ARG A 79 -59.03 -17.65 4.34
CA ARG A 79 -58.77 -17.13 5.70
C ARG A 79 -58.85 -15.60 5.66
N PRO A 80 -59.18 -14.93 6.78
CA PRO A 80 -59.26 -13.47 6.84
C PRO A 80 -57.88 -12.81 6.64
N PRO A 81 -57.84 -11.53 6.22
CA PRO A 81 -56.59 -10.79 6.08
C PRO A 81 -55.95 -10.50 7.45
N THR A 82 -54.63 -10.63 7.52
CA THR A 82 -53.82 -10.12 8.63
C THR A 82 -53.20 -8.78 8.22
N GLU A 83 -53.21 -7.82 9.13
CA GLU A 83 -52.70 -6.46 8.92
C GLU A 83 -51.16 -6.43 8.80
N PRO A 84 -50.57 -5.63 7.88
CA PRO A 84 -49.12 -5.54 7.75
C PRO A 84 -48.50 -4.75 8.91
N PRO A 85 -47.32 -5.14 9.44
CA PRO A 85 -46.64 -4.39 10.49
C PRO A 85 -46.17 -3.02 10.00
N ALA A 86 -46.16 -2.04 10.90
CA ALA A 86 -45.77 -0.66 10.62
C ALA A 86 -44.28 -0.55 10.21
N PRO A 87 -43.89 0.44 9.38
CA PRO A 87 -42.50 0.63 8.96
C PRO A 87 -41.64 1.14 10.13
N GLU A 88 -40.55 0.44 10.41
CA GLU A 88 -39.49 0.94 11.28
C GLU A 88 -38.81 2.18 10.65
N PRO A 89 -38.31 3.13 11.47
CA PRO A 89 -37.66 4.34 10.96
C PRO A 89 -36.40 3.98 10.16
N ALA A 90 -36.30 4.49 8.93
CA ALA A 90 -35.25 4.14 8.00
C ALA A 90 -33.85 4.53 8.53
N GLY A 91 -33.12 3.55 9.05
CA GLY A 91 -31.71 3.73 9.42
C GLY A 91 -30.89 4.16 8.21
N THR A 92 -30.38 5.39 8.25
CA THR A 92 -29.58 5.97 7.15
C THR A 92 -28.32 5.16 6.94
N THR A 93 -28.31 4.33 5.89
CA THR A 93 -27.14 3.52 5.55
C THR A 93 -25.96 4.44 5.17
N PRO A 94 -24.77 4.28 5.80
CA PRO A 94 -23.63 5.09 5.44
C PRO A 94 -23.24 4.83 3.98
N LYS A 95 -23.39 5.85 3.12
CA LYS A 95 -22.91 5.78 1.73
C LYS A 95 -21.41 5.47 1.77
N LYS A 96 -21.01 4.30 1.26
CA LYS A 96 -19.60 3.88 1.18
C LYS A 96 -18.79 4.96 0.45
N ARG A 97 -18.02 5.76 1.19
CA ARG A 97 -17.10 6.73 0.60
C ARG A 97 -16.03 5.94 -0.14
N LYS A 98 -15.86 6.22 -1.44
CA LYS A 98 -14.74 5.66 -2.21
C LYS A 98 -13.46 6.19 -1.58
N ARG A 99 -12.60 5.32 -1.04
CA ARG A 99 -11.30 5.75 -0.48
C ARG A 99 -10.47 6.37 -1.60
N GLU A 100 -10.21 7.68 -1.54
CA GLU A 100 -9.26 8.38 -2.42
C GLU A 100 -7.81 8.14 -2.00
N LEU A 101 -7.51 6.90 -1.59
CA LEU A 101 -6.23 6.52 -0.98
C LEU A 101 -5.08 6.57 -1.99
N ALA A 102 -5.32 6.40 -3.29
CA ALA A 102 -4.29 6.54 -4.32
C ALA A 102 -4.92 6.89 -5.68
N GLY A 103 -4.21 7.67 -6.50
CA GLY A 103 -4.67 8.22 -7.77
C GLY A 103 -3.63 9.14 -8.43
N GLN A 104 -4.04 9.97 -9.38
CA GLN A 104 -3.18 10.91 -10.13
C GLN A 104 -2.30 11.79 -9.22
N PRO A 105 -0.98 11.95 -9.46
CA PRO A 105 -0.02 12.55 -8.53
C PRO A 105 -0.47 13.84 -7.85
N VAL A 106 -0.02 14.05 -6.62
CA VAL A 106 -0.29 15.28 -5.86
C VAL A 106 0.31 16.48 -6.58
N ALA A 107 -0.52 17.36 -7.15
CA ALA A 107 -0.07 18.51 -7.93
C ALA A 107 0.47 19.69 -7.08
N ASP A 108 0.15 19.72 -5.78
CA ASP A 108 0.71 20.62 -4.78
C ASP A 108 1.03 19.82 -3.52
N GLU A 109 2.31 19.55 -3.32
CA GLU A 109 2.85 18.77 -2.21
C GLU A 109 3.13 19.64 -0.98
N SER A 110 3.04 20.98 -1.06
CA SER A 110 3.46 21.89 0.01
C SER A 110 2.69 21.73 1.33
N ALA A 111 1.44 21.25 1.26
CA ALA A 111 0.61 20.96 2.42
C ALA A 111 0.81 19.55 3.00
N TRP A 112 1.59 18.67 2.36
CA TRP A 112 1.69 17.25 2.68
C TRP A 112 2.97 16.91 3.46
N GLN A 113 2.82 16.09 4.49
CA GLN A 113 3.97 15.39 5.07
C GLN A 113 4.28 14.17 4.18
N ILE A 114 5.48 14.17 3.58
CA ILE A 114 5.92 13.14 2.63
C ILE A 114 6.82 12.14 3.37
N VAL A 115 6.62 10.84 3.10
CA VAL A 115 7.41 9.75 3.65
C VAL A 115 7.53 8.63 2.63
N TYR A 116 8.68 7.96 2.59
CA TYR A 116 8.96 6.85 1.69
C TYR A 116 8.98 5.53 2.48
N SER A 117 8.48 4.45 1.88
CA SER A 117 8.37 3.14 2.54
C SER A 117 8.64 1.98 1.58
N ASP A 118 9.55 1.08 1.97
CA ASP A 118 9.96 -0.12 1.21
C ASP A 118 10.09 -1.35 2.12
N GLY A 119 10.03 -2.55 1.53
CA GLY A 119 10.30 -3.82 2.20
C GLY A 119 11.11 -4.84 1.39
N ALA A 120 12.43 -4.68 1.37
CA ALA A 120 13.38 -5.63 0.77
C ALA A 120 13.37 -7.05 1.38
N CYS A 121 13.57 -8.08 0.53
CA CYS A 121 13.70 -9.48 0.96
C CYS A 121 14.81 -10.27 0.25
N LYS A 122 15.88 -10.55 0.98
CA LYS A 122 17.02 -11.36 0.52
C LYS A 122 16.61 -12.83 0.46
N GLY A 123 16.75 -13.44 -0.71
CA GLY A 123 16.38 -14.85 -0.96
C GLY A 123 14.88 -15.13 -1.13
N ASN A 124 14.05 -14.10 -1.26
CA ASN A 124 12.57 -14.15 -1.28
C ASN A 124 11.97 -15.42 -1.92
N GLY A 125 11.18 -16.16 -1.15
CA GLY A 125 10.53 -17.40 -1.58
C GLY A 125 11.36 -18.68 -1.41
N ARG A 126 12.54 -18.60 -0.78
CA ARG A 126 13.40 -19.75 -0.44
C ARG A 126 13.46 -19.97 1.07
N VAL A 127 13.88 -21.17 1.49
CA VAL A 127 14.29 -21.40 2.89
C VAL A 127 15.47 -20.49 3.23
N GLY A 128 15.46 -19.86 4.41
CA GLY A 128 16.43 -18.82 4.75
C GLY A 128 16.18 -17.47 4.07
N SER A 129 14.95 -17.19 3.59
CA SER A 129 14.56 -15.82 3.21
C SER A 129 14.69 -14.90 4.42
N VAL A 130 15.22 -13.69 4.21
CA VAL A 130 15.44 -12.67 5.26
C VAL A 130 14.90 -11.34 4.74
N ALA A 131 13.91 -10.77 5.41
CA ALA A 131 13.21 -9.56 4.99
C ALA A 131 13.36 -8.42 6.01
N GLY A 132 13.45 -7.19 5.51
CA GLY A 132 13.57 -5.98 6.32
C GLY A 132 12.62 -4.89 5.84
N VAL A 133 12.35 -3.93 6.71
CA VAL A 133 11.35 -2.89 6.56
C VAL A 133 12.04 -1.53 6.71
N GLY A 134 11.87 -0.67 5.71
CA GLY A 134 12.46 0.66 5.64
C GLY A 134 11.38 1.75 5.60
N VAL A 135 11.56 2.79 6.41
CA VAL A 135 10.78 4.04 6.35
C VAL A 135 11.73 5.22 6.37
N TRP A 136 11.64 6.10 5.37
CA TRP A 136 12.53 7.24 5.18
C TRP A 136 11.75 8.57 5.12
N TRP A 137 12.18 9.54 5.92
CA TRP A 137 11.62 10.90 5.99
C TRP A 137 12.59 11.97 5.49
N GLY A 138 13.90 11.70 5.52
CA GLY A 138 14.95 12.63 5.16
C GLY A 138 16.33 12.11 5.57
N HIS A 139 17.38 12.85 5.23
CA HIS A 139 18.69 12.63 5.84
C HIS A 139 18.64 13.03 7.32
N ASP A 140 19.25 12.21 8.18
CA ASP A 140 19.41 12.41 9.64
C ASP A 140 18.11 12.64 10.44
N ASP A 141 16.95 12.34 9.87
CA ASP A 141 15.64 12.40 10.55
C ASP A 141 15.48 11.25 11.56
N GLU A 142 15.13 11.57 12.81
CA GLU A 142 14.96 10.59 13.90
C GLU A 142 13.79 9.62 13.69
N ARG A 143 12.86 9.93 12.78
CA ARG A 143 11.70 9.08 12.45
C ARG A 143 12.04 8.00 11.42
N ASN A 144 13.26 8.01 10.87
CA ASN A 144 13.78 6.98 9.97
C ASN A 144 13.83 5.62 10.68
N LEU A 145 13.29 4.58 10.04
CA LEU A 145 13.13 3.25 10.65
C LEU A 145 13.70 2.15 9.75
N ALA A 146 14.51 1.27 10.36
CA ALA A 146 15.13 0.10 9.73
C ALA A 146 14.98 -1.12 10.65
N GLU A 147 13.90 -1.88 10.49
CA GLU A 147 13.59 -3.08 11.31
C GLU A 147 13.61 -4.38 10.52
N ARG A 148 13.76 -5.50 11.22
CA ARG A 148 13.54 -6.83 10.64
C ARG A 148 12.05 -7.02 10.42
N CYS A 149 11.65 -7.53 9.25
CA CYS A 149 10.25 -7.88 9.00
C CYS A 149 9.76 -8.86 10.10
N PRO A 150 8.71 -8.53 10.88
CA PRO A 150 8.15 -9.44 11.86
C PRO A 150 7.63 -10.74 11.23
N GLY A 151 7.88 -11.89 11.86
CA GLY A 151 7.29 -13.17 11.45
C GLY A 151 7.72 -13.65 10.06
N VAL A 152 6.75 -13.87 9.14
CA VAL A 152 7.03 -14.47 7.82
C VAL A 152 7.91 -13.58 6.93
N GLN A 153 9.05 -14.11 6.49
CA GLN A 153 10.06 -13.38 5.72
C GLN A 153 9.76 -13.37 4.20
N THR A 154 9.05 -12.34 3.70
CA THR A 154 8.80 -12.12 2.26
C THR A 154 8.71 -10.63 1.91
N ASN A 155 9.05 -10.26 0.66
CA ASN A 155 9.04 -8.86 0.18
C ASN A 155 7.67 -8.22 0.41
N ASN A 156 6.63 -8.76 -0.25
CA ASN A 156 5.23 -8.32 -0.18
C ASN A 156 4.66 -8.16 1.25
N ARG A 157 5.28 -8.77 2.26
CA ARG A 157 4.87 -8.62 3.66
C ARG A 157 5.64 -7.48 4.34
N ALA A 158 6.96 -7.40 4.16
CA ALA A 158 7.74 -6.27 4.65
C ALA A 158 7.21 -4.94 4.10
N GLU A 159 6.89 -4.92 2.81
CA GLU A 159 6.26 -3.82 2.06
C GLU A 159 4.99 -3.27 2.75
N LEU A 160 4.05 -4.17 3.09
CA LEU A 160 2.84 -3.80 3.83
C LEU A 160 3.15 -3.33 5.26
N ILE A 161 4.18 -3.91 5.89
CA ILE A 161 4.58 -3.54 7.26
C ILE A 161 5.26 -2.17 7.28
N ALA A 162 5.98 -1.75 6.23
CA ALA A 162 6.55 -0.41 6.10
C ALA A 162 5.46 0.68 6.15
N ILE A 163 4.38 0.49 5.38
CA ILE A 163 3.20 1.38 5.40
C ILE A 163 2.49 1.31 6.77
N VAL A 164 2.41 0.13 7.40
CA VAL A 164 1.90 0.02 8.77
C VAL A 164 2.77 0.82 9.76
N ARG A 165 4.10 0.76 9.67
CA ARG A 165 4.99 1.50 10.59
C ARG A 165 4.81 3.00 10.45
N VAL A 166 4.73 3.53 9.23
CA VAL A 166 4.35 4.93 8.96
C VAL A 166 3.04 5.29 9.68
N LEU A 167 2.01 4.45 9.55
CA LEU A 167 0.69 4.68 10.15
C LEU A 167 0.58 4.34 11.65
N GLU A 168 1.62 3.76 12.25
CA GLU A 168 1.74 3.54 13.69
C GLU A 168 2.52 4.66 14.39
N THR A 169 3.53 5.25 13.73
CA THR A 169 4.41 6.27 14.35
C THR A 169 3.98 7.71 14.07
N MET A 170 3.34 7.99 12.92
CA MET A 170 2.95 9.35 12.55
C MET A 170 1.92 9.95 13.53
N PRO A 171 2.10 11.18 14.08
CA PRO A 171 1.07 11.86 14.87
C PRO A 171 -0.29 11.99 14.17
N HIS A 172 -1.37 11.98 14.96
CA HIS A 172 -2.75 12.17 14.49
C HIS A 172 -3.11 13.67 14.51
N ASP A 173 -2.35 14.46 13.77
CA ASP A 173 -2.31 15.93 13.80
C ASP A 173 -3.21 16.63 12.76
N LYS A 174 -4.07 15.87 12.08
CA LYS A 174 -4.90 16.26 10.92
C LYS A 174 -4.11 16.70 9.65
N HIS A 175 -2.78 16.81 9.66
CA HIS A 175 -2.01 17.12 8.44
C HIS A 175 -2.05 15.97 7.42
N PRO A 176 -2.18 16.24 6.12
CA PRO A 176 -2.30 15.20 5.11
C PRO A 176 -0.94 14.50 4.87
N LEU A 177 -0.99 13.18 4.71
CA LEU A 177 0.17 12.29 4.70
C LEU A 177 0.30 11.58 3.34
N LEU A 178 1.45 11.75 2.68
CA LEU A 178 1.78 11.17 1.38
C LEU A 178 2.85 10.09 1.55
N ILE A 179 2.45 8.83 1.41
CA ILE A 179 3.33 7.66 1.52
C ILE A 179 3.74 7.21 0.12
N ARG A 180 5.02 7.38 -0.22
CA ARG A 180 5.61 6.96 -1.49
C ARG A 180 6.18 5.54 -1.35
N THR A 181 5.83 4.68 -2.30
CA THR A 181 6.33 3.29 -2.37
C THR A 181 6.32 2.80 -3.83
N ASP A 182 7.31 2.01 -4.23
CA ASP A 182 7.31 1.32 -5.51
C ASP A 182 6.50 -0.01 -5.47
N SER A 183 5.92 -0.34 -4.31
CA SER A 183 5.13 -1.54 -4.10
C SER A 183 3.77 -1.50 -4.80
N GLN A 184 3.77 -1.87 -6.09
CA GLN A 184 2.53 -2.10 -6.85
C GLN A 184 1.62 -3.13 -6.16
N TYR A 185 2.17 -4.08 -5.39
CA TYR A 185 1.39 -5.01 -4.60
C TYR A 185 0.61 -4.30 -3.49
N SER A 186 1.28 -3.49 -2.67
CA SER A 186 0.65 -2.77 -1.56
C SER A 186 -0.40 -1.77 -2.06
N ILE A 187 -0.10 -1.04 -3.14
CA ILE A 187 -1.03 -0.09 -3.76
C ILE A 187 -2.27 -0.81 -4.33
N ASN A 188 -2.09 -1.91 -5.09
CA ASN A 188 -3.22 -2.67 -5.63
C ASN A 188 -4.07 -3.36 -4.56
N CYS A 189 -3.48 -3.73 -3.41
CA CYS A 189 -4.24 -4.27 -2.28
C CYS A 189 -5.39 -3.32 -1.91
N PHE A 190 -5.12 -2.02 -1.72
CA PHE A 190 -6.15 -1.09 -1.25
C PHE A 190 -6.91 -0.35 -2.37
N GLN A 191 -6.33 -0.14 -3.55
CA GLN A 191 -7.05 0.44 -4.70
C GLN A 191 -8.02 -0.56 -5.34
N THR A 192 -7.58 -1.79 -5.56
CA THR A 192 -8.16 -2.69 -6.56
C THR A 192 -8.76 -3.95 -5.92
N TRP A 193 -8.06 -4.55 -4.96
CA TRP A 193 -8.37 -5.91 -4.51
C TRP A 193 -9.21 -5.99 -3.23
N LEU A 194 -8.97 -5.12 -2.24
CA LEU A 194 -9.64 -5.15 -0.93
C LEU A 194 -11.18 -5.22 -1.02
N PRO A 195 -11.89 -4.37 -1.81
CA PRO A 195 -13.35 -4.44 -1.90
C PRO A 195 -13.84 -5.77 -2.51
N GLY A 196 -13.05 -6.35 -3.42
CA GLY A 196 -13.33 -7.65 -4.04
C GLY A 196 -13.01 -8.83 -3.12
N TRP A 197 -12.01 -8.72 -2.25
CA TRP A 197 -11.69 -9.72 -1.24
C TRP A 197 -12.69 -9.75 -0.10
N GLU A 198 -13.10 -8.58 0.41
CA GLU A 198 -14.17 -8.47 1.41
C GLU A 198 -15.46 -9.14 0.91
N ALA A 199 -15.90 -8.80 -0.31
CA ALA A 199 -17.08 -9.39 -0.95
C ALA A 199 -16.96 -10.91 -1.22
N ARG A 200 -15.75 -11.47 -1.23
CA ARG A 200 -15.46 -12.91 -1.44
C ARG A 200 -15.01 -13.61 -0.17
N ASN A 201 -15.28 -13.02 1.00
CA ASN A 201 -14.92 -13.55 2.31
C ASN A 201 -13.41 -13.91 2.42
N TRP A 202 -12.59 -12.98 1.92
CA TRP A 202 -11.12 -13.03 1.84
C TRP A 202 -10.53 -14.21 1.06
N ARG A 203 -11.15 -14.51 -0.10
CA ARG A 203 -10.61 -15.41 -1.12
C ARG A 203 -10.18 -14.66 -2.39
N ASN A 204 -9.10 -15.13 -2.99
CA ASN A 204 -8.56 -14.59 -4.24
C ASN A 204 -9.34 -15.09 -5.48
N SER A 205 -8.88 -14.75 -6.69
CA SER A 205 -9.51 -15.17 -7.96
C SER A 205 -9.48 -16.68 -8.23
N LYS A 206 -8.64 -17.44 -7.52
CA LYS A 206 -8.56 -18.91 -7.57
C LYS A 206 -9.38 -19.60 -6.45
N GLY A 207 -10.02 -18.82 -5.57
CA GLY A 207 -10.72 -19.32 -4.39
C GLY A 207 -9.81 -19.63 -3.18
N GLU A 208 -8.50 -19.44 -3.30
CA GLU A 208 -7.52 -19.62 -2.22
C GLU A 208 -7.66 -18.48 -1.18
N PRO A 209 -7.33 -18.69 0.11
CA PRO A 209 -7.22 -17.61 1.09
C PRO A 209 -6.24 -16.52 0.65
N VAL A 210 -6.59 -15.26 0.91
CA VAL A 210 -5.72 -14.11 0.61
C VAL A 210 -4.48 -14.13 1.52
N LYS A 211 -3.28 -14.12 0.92
CA LYS A 211 -2.02 -13.99 1.66
C LYS A 211 -1.95 -12.62 2.35
N ASN A 212 -1.36 -12.57 3.54
CA ASN A 212 -1.27 -11.38 4.39
C ASN A 212 -2.63 -10.79 4.82
N LYS A 213 -3.74 -11.54 4.72
CA LYS A 213 -5.11 -11.08 5.05
C LYS A 213 -5.19 -10.26 6.34
N GLU A 214 -4.71 -10.80 7.46
CA GLU A 214 -4.89 -10.19 8.77
C GLU A 214 -4.10 -8.87 8.90
N LEU A 215 -2.90 -8.81 8.30
CA LEU A 215 -2.09 -7.60 8.16
C LEU A 215 -2.76 -6.56 7.24
N ILE A 216 -3.32 -6.99 6.11
CA ILE A 216 -4.07 -6.12 5.19
C ILE A 216 -5.34 -5.57 5.86
N GLN A 217 -6.03 -6.38 6.67
CA GLN A 217 -7.16 -5.94 7.48
C GLN A 217 -6.75 -4.90 8.53
N TYR A 218 -5.61 -5.09 9.20
CA TYR A 218 -5.10 -4.11 10.16
C TYR A 218 -4.70 -2.79 9.48
N LEU A 219 -3.96 -2.83 8.38
CA LEU A 219 -3.60 -1.65 7.59
C LEU A 219 -4.83 -0.93 7.03
N SER A 220 -5.84 -1.68 6.57
CA SER A 220 -7.15 -1.14 6.16
C SER A 220 -7.83 -0.36 7.29
N ALA A 221 -7.76 -0.87 8.53
CA ALA A 221 -8.34 -0.23 9.70
C ALA A 221 -7.52 1.00 10.19
N LEU A 222 -6.19 1.00 10.04
CA LEU A 222 -5.35 2.19 10.27
C LEU A 222 -5.73 3.33 9.31
N ILE A 223 -5.96 3.01 8.03
CA ILE A 223 -6.39 3.99 7.02
C ILE A 223 -7.78 4.56 7.34
N ASP A 224 -8.75 3.72 7.72
CA ASP A 224 -10.08 4.20 8.12
C ASP A 224 -10.04 5.03 9.42
N ARG A 225 -9.22 4.63 10.40
CA ARG A 225 -8.98 5.39 11.65
C ARG A 225 -8.51 6.80 11.36
N ARG A 226 -7.46 6.95 10.54
CA ARG A 226 -6.92 8.27 10.12
C ARG A 226 -8.00 9.12 9.44
N ALA A 227 -8.78 8.52 8.55
CA ALA A 227 -9.87 9.20 7.84
C ALA A 227 -11.05 9.61 8.75
N LEU A 228 -11.33 8.86 9.82
CA LEU A 228 -12.32 9.23 10.85
C LEU A 228 -11.86 10.41 11.71
N GLU A 229 -10.55 10.51 11.97
CA GLU A 229 -9.93 11.57 12.78
C GLU A 229 -9.55 12.81 11.94
N GLY A 230 -9.98 12.85 10.67
CA GLY A 230 -9.81 13.97 9.75
C GLY A 230 -8.48 14.01 8.98
N GLN A 231 -7.58 13.07 9.24
CA GLN A 231 -6.25 13.03 8.60
C GLN A 231 -6.32 12.31 7.24
N LYS A 232 -6.03 13.05 6.16
CA LYS A 232 -6.03 12.50 4.79
C LYS A 232 -4.74 11.71 4.55
N VAL A 233 -4.86 10.39 4.42
CA VAL A 233 -3.75 9.50 4.02
C VAL A 233 -3.82 9.22 2.53
N ARG A 234 -2.66 9.20 1.88
CA ARG A 234 -2.49 8.86 0.48
C ARG A 234 -1.27 7.97 0.25
N LEU A 235 -1.41 6.96 -0.59
CA LEU A 235 -0.32 6.19 -1.18
C LEU A 235 -0.05 6.70 -2.61
N GLU A 236 1.22 6.75 -2.99
CA GLU A 236 1.65 7.15 -4.33
C GLU A 236 2.73 6.20 -4.86
N TYR A 237 2.59 5.82 -6.14
CA TYR A 237 3.54 4.93 -6.79
C TYR A 237 4.76 5.72 -7.27
N VAL A 238 5.91 5.44 -6.67
CA VAL A 238 7.22 5.86 -7.18
C VAL A 238 7.86 4.71 -7.96
N ARG A 239 8.91 4.99 -8.73
CA ARG A 239 9.57 3.97 -9.55
C ARG A 239 10.81 3.44 -8.86
N GLY A 240 10.77 2.17 -8.47
CA GLY A 240 11.94 1.49 -7.89
C GLY A 240 13.19 1.57 -8.76
N HIS A 241 14.32 1.81 -8.11
CA HIS A 241 15.65 2.00 -8.71
C HIS A 241 15.68 3.03 -9.86
N SER A 242 15.11 4.23 -9.64
CA SER A 242 15.02 5.29 -10.65
C SER A 242 15.87 6.54 -10.40
N GLY A 243 16.68 6.59 -9.33
CA GLY A 243 17.43 7.79 -8.93
C GLY A 243 16.63 8.74 -8.03
N GLU A 244 15.53 8.26 -7.41
CA GLU A 244 14.71 9.04 -6.49
C GLU A 244 15.21 8.87 -5.04
N PRO A 245 15.86 9.90 -4.43
CA PRO A 245 16.65 9.70 -3.21
C PRO A 245 15.87 9.17 -2.01
N GLY A 246 14.57 9.48 -1.92
CA GLY A 246 13.73 8.98 -0.83
C GLY A 246 13.41 7.49 -0.93
N ASN A 247 13.21 6.96 -2.14
CA ASN A 247 13.01 5.52 -2.35
C ASN A 247 14.32 4.75 -2.17
N GLU A 248 15.45 5.34 -2.55
CA GLU A 248 16.78 4.77 -2.32
C GLU A 248 17.17 4.81 -0.84
N GLY A 249 16.77 5.85 -0.10
CA GLY A 249 16.83 5.90 1.36
C GLY A 249 15.97 4.84 2.04
N ALA A 250 14.76 4.59 1.53
CA ALA A 250 13.89 3.52 2.04
C ALA A 250 14.45 2.12 1.76
N ASP A 251 14.93 1.82 0.55
CA ASP A 251 15.58 0.54 0.19
C ASP A 251 16.86 0.29 1.01
N LEU A 252 17.68 1.33 1.25
CA LEU A 252 18.83 1.26 2.15
C LEU A 252 18.40 0.88 3.57
N LEU A 253 17.39 1.55 4.12
CA LEU A 253 16.86 1.25 5.46
C LEU A 253 16.20 -0.13 5.53
N ALA A 254 15.52 -0.59 4.48
CA ALA A 254 14.97 -1.95 4.43
C ALA A 254 16.08 -3.02 4.34
N ASN A 255 17.14 -2.77 3.59
CA ASN A 255 18.31 -3.66 3.52
C ASN A 255 19.12 -3.73 4.83
N ILE A 256 19.16 -2.64 5.60
CA ILE A 256 19.68 -2.60 6.98
C ILE A 256 18.69 -3.30 7.93
N GLY A 257 17.39 -3.10 7.76
CA GLY A 257 16.34 -3.81 8.49
C GLY A 257 16.49 -5.33 8.39
N ALA A 258 16.85 -5.83 7.20
CA ALA A 258 17.10 -7.24 6.95
C ALA A 258 18.28 -7.82 7.75
N THR A 259 19.22 -7.00 8.24
CA THR A 259 20.33 -7.46 9.11
C THR A 259 20.05 -7.31 10.61
N ARG A 260 18.87 -6.80 11.00
CA ARG A 260 18.45 -6.70 12.41
C ARG A 260 18.03 -8.07 12.99
N PRO A 261 18.01 -8.21 14.34
CA PRO A 261 17.52 -9.41 15.03
C PRO A 261 16.09 -9.79 14.67
N GLU A 262 15.72 -11.05 14.87
CA GLU A 262 14.39 -11.56 14.50
C GLU A 262 13.27 -11.03 15.40
N LEU A 263 12.23 -10.49 14.76
CA LEU A 263 11.01 -10.03 15.43
C LEU A 263 9.90 -11.08 15.28
N PRO A 264 9.17 -11.42 16.37
CA PRO A 264 8.11 -12.41 16.33
C PRO A 264 6.92 -11.97 15.48
N GLU A 265 6.09 -12.92 15.06
CA GLU A 265 4.81 -12.63 14.39
C GLU A 265 3.90 -11.80 15.32
N ARG A 266 3.30 -10.73 14.77
CA ARG A 266 2.40 -9.83 15.51
C ARG A 266 0.97 -10.33 15.40
N ASP A 267 0.17 -10.25 16.48
CA ASP A 267 -1.27 -10.52 16.39
C ASP A 267 -2.01 -9.33 15.75
N TRP A 268 -1.99 -9.28 14.42
CA TRP A 268 -2.74 -8.31 13.61
C TRP A 268 -4.26 -8.34 13.88
N THR A 269 -4.81 -9.47 14.34
CA THR A 269 -6.23 -9.59 14.66
C THR A 269 -6.55 -8.90 15.99
N ALA A 270 -5.72 -9.07 17.01
CA ALA A 270 -5.84 -8.33 18.26
C ALA A 270 -5.57 -6.83 18.07
N LEU A 271 -4.56 -6.47 17.27
CA LEU A 271 -4.24 -5.07 16.95
C LEU A 271 -5.40 -4.38 16.20
N CYS A 272 -5.98 -5.03 15.19
CA CYS A 272 -7.15 -4.53 14.48
C CYS A 272 -8.38 -4.39 15.41
N ARG A 273 -8.63 -5.40 16.26
CA ARG A 273 -9.70 -5.36 17.26
C ARG A 273 -9.51 -4.26 18.31
N ALA A 274 -8.28 -3.99 18.73
CA ALA A 274 -7.96 -2.91 19.67
C ALA A 274 -8.21 -1.55 19.01
N LEU A 275 -7.72 -1.36 17.78
CA LEU A 275 -7.92 -0.14 17.00
C LEU A 275 -9.39 0.16 16.70
N GLN A 276 -10.22 -0.88 16.51
CA GLN A 276 -11.67 -0.76 16.33
C GLN A 276 -12.44 -0.48 17.63
N ARG A 277 -11.82 -0.70 18.81
CA ARG A 277 -12.42 -0.47 20.13
C ARG A 277 -12.01 0.84 20.79
N ALA A 278 -10.84 1.38 20.44
CA ALA A 278 -10.39 2.68 20.94
C ALA A 278 -11.40 3.79 20.56
N PRO A 279 -11.71 4.76 21.44
CA PRO A 279 -12.53 5.90 21.07
C PRO A 279 -11.91 6.67 19.91
N VAL A 280 -12.73 7.29 19.06
CA VAL A 280 -12.27 8.29 18.10
C VAL A 280 -12.08 9.59 18.88
N VAL A 281 -10.83 10.00 19.06
CA VAL A 281 -10.49 11.27 19.73
C VAL A 281 -10.41 12.36 18.68
N ASP A 282 -11.29 13.37 18.77
CA ASP A 282 -11.05 14.61 18.06
C ASP A 282 -9.91 15.37 18.80
N PRO A 283 -8.77 15.68 18.15
CA PRO A 283 -7.70 16.44 18.77
C PRO A 283 -8.11 17.88 19.17
N GLU A 284 -9.28 18.38 18.75
CA GLU A 284 -9.86 19.61 19.30
C GLU A 284 -10.49 19.39 20.68
N CYS A 285 -11.24 18.31 20.90
CA CYS A 285 -11.80 17.96 22.20
C CYS A 285 -10.71 17.61 23.23
N ALA A 286 -9.58 17.05 22.80
CA ALA A 286 -8.44 16.71 23.66
C ALA A 286 -7.81 17.93 24.37
N ARG A 287 -8.14 19.17 23.96
CA ARG A 287 -7.63 20.41 24.56
C ARG A 287 -8.45 20.91 25.77
N PHE A 288 -9.57 20.26 26.10
CA PHE A 288 -10.47 20.67 27.19
C PHE A 288 -10.57 19.67 28.36
N VAL A 289 -9.45 19.02 28.70
CA VAL A 289 -9.26 18.38 30.02
C VAL A 289 -7.97 18.91 30.63
N GLY A 290 -8.01 20.16 31.10
CA GLY A 290 -7.03 20.63 32.10
C GLY A 290 -7.23 19.84 33.40
N PRO A 291 -6.16 19.59 34.19
CA PRO A 291 -6.30 18.87 35.44
C PRO A 291 -7.21 19.65 36.40
N GLU A 292 -8.24 18.99 36.92
CA GLU A 292 -9.02 19.52 38.04
C GLU A 292 -8.13 19.52 39.28
N VAL A 293 -7.55 20.69 39.60
CA VAL A 293 -6.67 20.85 40.75
C VAL A 293 -7.51 20.82 42.03
N VAL A 294 -7.74 19.62 42.54
CA VAL A 294 -8.29 19.39 43.88
C VAL A 294 -7.26 19.87 44.90
N VAL A 295 -7.36 21.14 45.30
CA VAL A 295 -6.53 21.73 46.35
C VAL A 295 -6.96 21.13 47.69
N PRO A 296 -6.09 20.39 48.41
CA PRO A 296 -6.39 19.94 49.76
C PRO A 296 -6.43 21.15 50.72
N PRO A 297 -7.29 21.13 51.76
CA PRO A 297 -7.38 22.23 52.71
C PRO A 297 -6.08 22.39 53.51
N GLU A 298 -5.71 23.64 53.81
CA GLU A 298 -4.48 23.98 54.54
C GLU A 298 -4.46 23.38 55.95
N GLU A 299 -3.46 22.56 56.27
CA GLU A 299 -3.15 22.16 57.63
C GLU A 299 -2.01 23.02 58.19
N LYS A 300 -2.33 23.89 59.15
CA LYS A 300 -1.38 24.81 59.78
C LYS A 300 -0.65 24.12 60.93
N GLN A 301 0.68 24.15 60.91
CA GLN A 301 1.49 24.00 62.13
C GLN A 301 2.71 24.92 62.09
N GLU A 302 2.99 25.53 63.25
CA GLU A 302 4.06 26.51 63.48
C GLU A 302 5.27 25.85 64.20
N PHE A 303 6.31 26.67 64.45
CA PHE A 303 7.46 26.39 65.34
C PHE A 303 8.51 25.39 64.80
N VAL A 304 9.84 25.59 64.93
CA VAL A 304 10.65 26.64 65.61
C VAL A 304 11.83 27.09 64.72
N GLU A 305 12.37 28.28 64.97
CA GLU A 305 13.60 28.82 64.37
C GLU A 305 14.92 28.11 64.78
N SER A 306 16.00 28.57 64.14
CA SER A 306 17.38 28.67 64.67
C SER A 306 18.38 27.54 64.42
N SER A 307 19.23 27.74 63.40
CA SER A 307 20.63 28.14 63.66
C SER A 307 21.35 28.64 62.40
N GLN A 308 22.21 29.65 62.54
CA GLN A 308 23.16 30.07 61.50
C GLN A 308 24.52 29.37 61.68
N LYS A 309 25.34 29.41 60.61
CA LYS A 309 26.77 29.05 60.51
C LYS A 309 27.12 27.55 60.48
N LEU A 310 27.71 27.16 59.35
CA LEU A 310 28.86 26.24 59.09
C LEU A 310 28.70 25.81 57.61
N PHE A 311 29.61 26.03 56.66
CA PHE A 311 30.97 26.60 56.66
C PHE A 311 31.13 27.56 55.46
N SER A 312 32.10 28.49 55.50
CA SER A 312 32.61 29.16 54.29
C SER A 312 33.95 28.54 53.91
N VAL A 313 34.16 28.31 52.61
CA VAL A 313 35.49 28.21 51.98
C VAL A 313 35.36 28.69 50.54
N ASP A 314 35.64 29.98 50.36
CA ASP A 314 35.79 30.65 49.08
C ASP A 314 37.03 30.13 48.34
N LEU A 315 36.99 30.04 47.00
CA LEU A 315 38.19 29.89 46.16
C LEU A 315 37.96 30.34 44.71
N ASP A 316 37.67 31.63 44.54
CA ASP A 316 37.89 32.33 43.27
C ASP A 316 39.40 32.50 43.03
N VAL A 317 39.86 32.20 41.81
CA VAL A 317 41.10 32.73 41.20
C VAL A 317 41.03 32.50 39.67
N PRO A 318 41.56 33.41 38.82
CA PRO A 318 40.81 33.82 37.63
C PRO A 318 41.30 33.26 36.28
N ILE A 319 40.57 33.65 35.23
CA ILE A 319 40.87 33.38 33.83
C ILE A 319 41.95 34.35 33.31
N GLU A 320 43.10 33.81 32.93
CA GLU A 320 43.97 34.35 31.88
C GLU A 320 43.76 33.51 30.60
N GLY A 321 43.95 34.00 29.37
CA GLY A 321 44.58 35.27 28.97
C GLY A 321 45.57 35.01 27.83
N ALA A 322 45.07 34.52 26.69
CA ALA A 322 45.92 34.06 25.58
C ALA A 322 45.39 34.54 24.22
N GLU A 323 45.88 35.70 23.76
CA GLU A 323 45.91 36.02 22.33
C GLU A 323 47.10 35.28 21.69
N LEU A 324 46.93 34.76 20.46
CA LEU A 324 48.09 34.49 19.60
C LEU A 324 47.72 34.40 18.10
N GLU A 325 48.15 35.44 17.38
CA GLU A 325 48.50 35.54 15.96
C GLU A 325 47.62 34.93 14.85
N VAL A 326 47.09 35.85 14.02
CA VAL A 326 46.72 35.57 12.63
C VAL A 326 47.99 35.45 11.78
N SER A 327 48.37 34.23 11.40
CA SER A 327 49.39 34.00 10.37
C SER A 327 48.74 33.94 8.98
N ARG A 328 49.23 34.77 8.05
CA ARG A 328 48.87 34.70 6.63
C ARG A 328 49.80 33.72 5.91
N SER A 329 49.26 32.70 5.27
CA SER A 329 49.90 32.01 4.15
C SER A 329 49.00 32.11 2.91
N SER A 330 49.61 32.50 1.78
CA SER A 330 48.98 32.52 0.46
C SER A 330 49.09 31.15 -0.22
N GLU A 331 48.45 31.03 -1.40
CA GLU A 331 48.47 29.87 -2.29
C GLU A 331 47.59 28.68 -1.81
N GLY A 332 46.82 27.99 -2.67
CA GLY A 332 46.53 28.28 -4.07
C GLY A 332 45.68 27.18 -4.74
N SER A 333 44.89 27.57 -5.75
CA SER A 333 44.14 26.72 -6.70
C SER A 333 43.01 25.81 -6.16
N TRP A 334 41.79 26.08 -6.63
CA TRP A 334 40.81 25.03 -6.94
C TRP A 334 41.20 24.35 -8.27
N PRO A 335 40.59 23.22 -8.66
CA PRO A 335 39.42 23.33 -9.54
C PRO A 335 38.29 22.34 -9.23
N CYS A 336 37.18 22.47 -9.96
CA CYS A 336 36.00 21.60 -9.92
C CYS A 336 35.89 20.79 -11.24
N LEU A 337 35.02 19.76 -11.25
CA LEU A 337 34.57 18.96 -12.40
C LEU A 337 35.61 18.08 -13.13
N ILE A 338 35.38 16.76 -13.06
CA ILE A 338 34.48 16.11 -14.03
C ILE A 338 33.30 15.53 -13.24
#